data_AF-A0A4U5NBB7-F1
#
_entry.id   AF-A0A4U5NBB7-F1
#
_cell.length_a   1.000
_cell.length_b   1.000
_cell.length_c   1.000
_cell.angle_alpha   90.00
_cell.angle_beta   90.00
_cell.angle_gamma   90.00
#
_symmetry.space_group_name_H-M   'P 1'
#
loop_
_entity.id
_entity.type
_entity.pdbx_description
1 polymer ?
#
loop_
_entity_poly.entity_id
_entity_poly.type
_entity_poly.pdbx_seq_one_letter_code
_entity_poly.pdbx_strand_id
1 'polypeptide(L)'
;MAVGRHKYAKRGKSRLPERFQLKNERERQRIRLVNQAYHQLRDRVPIYRNTVKRISKLRILEGAIAYILSLYMQLNLINAMNFKETFLGKKLKLKR
;
A
#
# COMPACT_ATOMS: atom_id res chain seq x y z
N MET A 1 -37.06 -6.55 46.72
CA MET A 1 -37.45 -5.95 45.43
C MET A 1 -36.46 -6.40 44.36
N ALA A 2 -36.86 -7.25 43.42
CA ALA A 2 -35.99 -7.82 42.39
C ALA A 2 -35.86 -6.86 41.20
N VAL A 3 -34.70 -6.25 41.02
CA VAL A 3 -34.44 -5.33 39.89
C VAL A 3 -33.94 -6.15 38.70
N GLY A 4 -34.68 -6.03 37.60
CA GLY A 4 -34.66 -6.93 36.45
C GLY A 4 -33.31 -7.11 35.78
N ARG A 5 -32.98 -8.40 35.56
CA ARG A 5 -32.03 -8.87 34.54
C ARG A 5 -32.40 -8.23 33.19
N HIS A 6 -31.64 -7.23 32.76
CA HIS A 6 -31.81 -6.64 31.44
C HIS A 6 -31.56 -7.70 30.38
N LYS A 7 -32.65 -8.02 29.70
CA LYS A 7 -32.81 -9.04 28.68
C LYS A 7 -31.96 -8.69 27.46
N TYR A 8 -30.68 -9.05 27.45
CA TYR A 8 -30.02 -9.42 26.21
C TYR A 8 -30.57 -10.78 25.79
N ALA A 9 -31.85 -10.81 25.46
CA ALA A 9 -32.46 -11.90 24.73
C ALA A 9 -31.55 -12.13 23.52
N LYS A 10 -31.02 -13.35 23.42
CA LYS A 10 -30.26 -13.83 22.27
C LYS A 10 -31.13 -13.53 21.05
N ARG A 11 -30.88 -12.39 20.39
CA ARG A 11 -31.47 -12.08 19.09
C ARG A 11 -30.97 -13.19 18.19
N GLY A 12 -31.88 -14.12 17.91
CA GLY A 12 -31.63 -15.28 17.08
C GLY A 12 -30.86 -14.81 15.87
N LYS A 13 -29.79 -15.54 15.58
CA LYS A 13 -29.00 -15.48 14.33
C LYS A 13 -30.01 -15.31 13.19
N SER A 14 -30.29 -14.08 12.79
CA SER A 14 -31.20 -13.82 11.69
C SER A 14 -30.47 -14.41 10.52
N ARG A 15 -30.97 -15.57 10.07
CA ARG A 15 -30.45 -16.27 8.90
C ARG A 15 -30.69 -15.32 7.75
N LEU A 16 -29.73 -14.42 7.50
CA LEU A 16 -29.63 -13.74 6.23
C LEU A 16 -29.76 -14.84 5.18
N PRO A 17 -30.67 -14.71 4.21
CA PRO A 17 -30.87 -15.73 3.19
C PRO A 17 -29.51 -16.17 2.63
N GLU A 18 -29.32 -17.48 2.41
CA GLU A 18 -28.03 -18.10 2.07
C GLU A 18 -27.25 -17.36 0.96
N ARG A 19 -27.98 -16.77 0.00
CA ARG A 19 -27.44 -15.92 -1.06
C ARG A 19 -26.68 -14.68 -0.56
N PHE A 20 -27.12 -14.05 0.53
CA PHE A 20 -26.40 -12.93 1.15
C PHE A 20 -25.16 -13.40 1.91
N GLN A 21 -25.19 -14.60 2.50
CA GLN A 21 -24.03 -15.17 3.19
C GLN A 21 -22.90 -15.46 2.20
N LEU A 22 -23.23 -16.05 1.03
CA LEU A 22 -22.27 -16.31 -0.04
C LEU A 22 -21.68 -15.01 -0.61
N LYS A 23 -22.51 -13.99 -0.84
CA LYS A 23 -22.04 -12.66 -1.27
C LYS A 23 -21.10 -12.02 -0.25
N ASN A 24 -21.44 -12.09 1.04
CA ASN A 24 -20.60 -11.55 2.11
C ASN A 24 -19.28 -12.30 2.25
N GLU A 25 -19.28 -13.62 2.08
CA GLU A 25 -18.05 -14.41 2.08
C GLU A 25 -17.14 -14.02 0.91
N ARG A 26 -17.70 -13.87 -0.29
CA ARG A 26 -16.94 -13.38 -1.45
C ARG A 26 -16.33 -12.00 -1.18
N GLU A 27 -17.08 -11.09 -0.58
CA GLU A 27 -16.57 -9.76 -0.25
C GLU A 27 -15.49 -9.80 0.82
N ARG A 28 -15.62 -10.70 1.82
CA ARG A 28 -14.54 -10.95 2.79
C ARG A 28 -13.26 -11.43 2.11
N GLN A 29 -13.36 -12.40 1.19
CA GLN A 29 -12.20 -12.90 0.44
C GLN A 29 -11.57 -11.79 -0.42
N ARG A 30 -12.38 -10.97 -1.09
CA ARG A 30 -11.92 -9.83 -1.87
C ARG A 30 -11.17 -8.82 -1.00
N ILE A 31 -11.74 -8.45 0.16
CA ILE A 31 -11.10 -7.53 1.12
C ILE A 31 -9.81 -8.12 1.68
N ARG A 32 -9.77 -9.43 1.95
CA ARG A 32 -8.56 -10.12 2.41
C ARG A 32 -7.42 -9.98 1.40
N LEU A 33 -7.67 -10.24 0.12
CA LEU A 33 -6.68 -10.09 -0.95
C LEU A 33 -6.19 -8.64 -1.06
N VAL A 34 -7.10 -7.66 -1.00
CA VAL A 34 -6.72 -6.24 -1.02
C VAL A 34 -5.84 -5.89 0.18
N ASN A 35 -6.18 -6.35 1.38
CA ASN A 35 -5.37 -6.07 2.57
C ASN A 35 -3.98 -6.72 2.48
N GLN A 36 -3.87 -7.93 1.94
CA GLN A 36 -2.58 -8.56 1.66
C GLN A 36 -1.73 -7.74 0.68
N ALA A 37 -2.34 -7.20 -0.38
CA ALA A 37 -1.66 -6.29 -1.30
C ALA A 37 -1.19 -5.00 -0.61
N TYR A 38 -1.97 -4.43 0.32
CA TYR A 38 -1.54 -3.29 1.13
C TYR A 38 -0.32 -3.61 2.01
N HIS A 39 -0.28 -4.80 2.62
CA HIS A 39 0.89 -5.24 3.39
C HIS A 39 2.13 -5.38 2.50
N GLN A 40 1.98 -6.03 1.35
CA GLN A 40 3.06 -6.17 0.37
C GLN A 40 3.55 -4.81 -0.18
N LEU A 41 2.65 -3.85 -0.36
CA LEU A 41 3.01 -2.50 -0.80
C LEU A 41 3.79 -1.78 0.30
N ARG A 42 3.29 -1.80 1.54
CA ARG A 42 3.95 -1.19 2.71
C ARG A 42 5.40 -1.65 2.84
N ASP A 43 5.65 -2.95 2.72
CA ASP A 43 6.99 -3.52 2.94
C ASP A 43 8.00 -3.09 1.86
N ARG A 44 7.51 -2.63 0.70
CA ARG A 44 8.33 -2.05 -0.38
C ARG A 44 8.59 -0.55 -0.20
N VAL A 45 7.84 0.15 0.65
CA VAL A 45 8.05 1.59 0.88
C VAL A 45 9.16 1.79 1.92
N PRO A 46 10.31 2.40 1.58
CA PRO A 46 11.47 2.48 2.47
C PRO A 46 11.18 3.13 3.82
N ILE A 47 10.39 4.21 3.82
CA ILE A 47 10.04 4.96 5.05
C ILE A 47 9.21 4.12 6.05
N TYR A 48 8.56 3.05 5.58
CA TYR A 48 7.74 2.17 6.41
C TYR A 48 8.35 0.78 6.62
N ARG A 49 9.43 0.43 5.93
CA ARG A 49 10.00 -0.92 5.96
C ARG A 49 10.40 -1.38 7.37
N ASN A 50 10.98 -0.47 8.15
CA ASN A 50 11.48 -0.76 9.51
C ASN A 50 10.54 -0.28 10.62
N THR A 51 9.34 0.22 10.27
CA THR A 51 8.41 0.71 11.29
C THR A 51 7.66 -0.46 11.92
N VAL A 52 7.63 -0.52 13.25
CA VAL A 52 6.76 -1.48 13.97
C VAL A 52 5.33 -0.94 14.11
N LYS A 53 5.16 0.38 13.95
CA LYS A 53 3.86 1.03 14.09
C LYS A 53 2.92 0.64 12.94
N ARG A 54 1.63 0.51 13.27
CA ARG A 54 0.58 0.31 12.28
C ARG A 54 0.50 1.54 11.37
N ILE A 55 0.53 1.31 10.06
CA ILE A 55 0.39 2.36 9.04
C ILE A 55 -1.00 2.28 8.41
N SER A 56 -1.64 3.42 8.23
CA SER A 56 -2.95 3.50 7.58
C SER A 56 -2.84 3.27 6.07
N LYS A 57 -3.92 2.82 5.43
CA LYS A 57 -3.97 2.58 3.98
C LYS A 57 -3.59 3.83 3.19
N LEU A 58 -4.12 5.00 3.59
CA LEU A 58 -3.82 6.28 2.95
C LEU A 58 -2.31 6.59 3.00
N ARG A 59 -1.70 6.47 4.18
CA ARG A 59 -0.26 6.71 4.36
C ARG A 59 0.60 5.76 3.54
N ILE A 60 0.19 4.49 3.43
CA ILE A 60 0.86 3.51 2.55
C ILE A 60 0.85 4.00 1.09
N LEU A 61 -0.30 4.47 0.59
CA LEU A 61 -0.43 4.97 -0.79
C LEU A 61 0.43 6.21 -1.01
N GLU A 62 0.36 7.19 -0.12
CA GLU A 62 1.14 8.42 -0.24
C GLU A 62 2.65 8.15 -0.20
N GLY A 63 3.10 7.25 0.68
CA GLY A 63 4.50 6.85 0.73
C GLY A 63 4.94 6.08 -0.52
N ALA A 64 4.08 5.25 -1.09
CA ALA A 64 4.35 4.54 -2.33
C ALA A 64 4.48 5.50 -3.53
N ILE A 65 3.57 6.47 -3.64
CA ILE A 65 3.63 7.52 -4.67
C ILE A 65 4.93 8.31 -4.55
N ALA A 66 5.24 8.80 -3.35
CA ALA A 66 6.47 9.54 -3.10
C ALA A 66 7.73 8.71 -3.46
N TYR A 67 7.72 7.42 -3.13
CA TYR A 67 8.84 6.54 -3.45
C TYR A 67 9.02 6.35 -4.97
N ILE A 68 7.95 6.09 -5.71
CA ILE A 68 8.00 5.96 -7.18
C ILE A 68 8.54 7.24 -7.82
N LEU A 69 8.06 8.41 -7.38
CA LEU A 69 8.53 9.70 -7.88
C LEU A 69 10.03 9.92 -7.59
N SER A 70 10.49 9.54 -6.40
CA SER A 70 11.91 9.65 -6.04
C SER A 70 12.81 8.78 -6.91
N LEU A 71 12.40 7.54 -7.20
CA LEU A 71 13.14 6.62 -8.07
C LEU A 71 13.17 7.14 -9.51
N TYR A 72 12.05 7.65 -10.01
CA TYR A 72 11.97 8.25 -11.34
C TYR A 72 12.91 9.47 -11.47
N MET A 73 12.94 10.34 -10.45
CA MET A 73 13.84 11.49 -10.43
C MET A 73 15.31 11.05 -10.41
N GLN A 74 15.67 10.08 -9.58
CA GLN A 74 17.03 9.55 -9.50
C GLN A 74 17.49 8.96 -10.84
N LEU A 75 16.65 8.17 -11.49
CA LEU A 75 16.96 7.58 -12.80
C LEU A 75 17.21 8.65 -13.86
N ASN A 76 16.38 9.69 -13.90
CA ASN A 76 16.54 10.80 -14.85
C ASN A 76 17.83 11.60 -14.60
N LEU A 77 18.18 11.82 -13.33
CA LEU A 77 19.43 12.48 -12.97
C LEU A 77 20.65 11.66 -13.42
N ILE A 78 20.65 10.36 -13.17
CA ILE A 78 21.72 9.45 -13.63
C ILE A 78 21.83 9.49 -15.16
N ASN A 79 20.72 9.42 -15.88
CA ASN A 79 20.72 9.48 -17.34
C ASN A 79 21.28 10.82 -17.85
N ALA A 80 20.92 11.94 -17.22
CA ALA A 80 21.43 13.26 -17.58
C ALA A 80 22.94 13.39 -17.28
N MET A 81 23.43 12.82 -16.18
CA MET A 81 24.86 12.77 -15.85
C MET A 81 25.64 11.95 -16.90
N ASN A 82 25.16 10.75 -17.22
CA ASN A 82 25.77 9.90 -18.25
C ASN A 82 25.83 10.60 -19.63
N PHE A 83 24.78 11.35 -19.99
CA PHE A 83 24.77 12.16 -21.20
C PHE A 83 25.83 13.27 -21.17
N LYS A 84 26.00 13.97 -20.04
CA LYS A 84 27.04 15.00 -19.89
C LYS A 84 28.44 14.42 -19.97
N GLU A 85 28.70 13.29 -19.32
CA GLU A 85 30.02 12.63 -19.36
C GLU A 85 30.39 12.20 -20.77
N THR A 86 29.45 11.61 -21.52
CA THR A 86 29.69 11.25 -22.93
C THR A 86 29.93 12.47 -23.82
N PHE A 87 29.21 13.58 -23.59
CA PHE A 87 29.43 14.83 -24.34
C PHE A 87 30.78 15.50 -24.01
N LEU A 88 31.14 15.57 -22.73
CA LEU A 88 32.44 16.12 -22.28
C LEU A 88 33.61 15.26 -22.77
N GLY A 89 33.47 13.93 -22.70
CA GLY A 89 34.45 12.98 -23.23
C GLY A 89 34.67 13.10 -24.74
N LYS A 90 33.61 13.41 -25.51
CA LYS A 90 33.72 13.72 -26.94
C LYS A 90 34.40 15.08 -27.19
N LYS A 91 34.08 16.10 -26.40
CA LYS A 91 34.65 17.46 -26.54
C LYS A 91 36.16 17.51 -26.24
N LEU A 92 36.63 16.70 -25.29
CA LEU A 92 38.06 16.56 -24.96
C LEU A 92 38.86 15.83 -26.05
N LYS A 93 38.24 14.91 -26.81
CA LYS A 93 38.89 14.20 -27.92
C LYS A 93 39.02 15.04 -29.20
N LEU A 94 38.19 16.06 -29.39
CA LEU A 94 38.25 16.99 -30.54
C LEU A 94 39.23 18.17 -30.38
N LYS A 95 39.89 18.30 -29.22
CA LYS A 95 40.88 19.35 -28.95
C LYS A 95 42.34 18.91 -29.10
N ARG A 96 42.58 17.72 -29.66
CA ARG A 96 43.94 17.24 -30.00
C ARG A 96 44.19 17.39 -31.49
#